data_AF-A0A9E5V2F6-F1
#
_entry.id   AF-A0A9E5V2F6-F1
#
_cell.length_a   1.000
_cell.length_b   1.000
_cell.length_c   1.000
_cell.angle_alpha   90.00
_cell.angle_beta   90.00
_cell.angle_gamma   90.00
#
_symmetry.space_group_name_H-M   'P 1'
#
loop_
_entity.id
_entity.type
_entity.pdbx_description
1 polymer ?
#
loop_
_entity_poly.entity_id
_entity_poly.type
_entity_poly.pdbx_seq_one_letter_code
_entity_poly.pdbx_strand_id
1 'polypeptide(L)'
;MAGNWNPVEDGKLLALVDLLQQQHPTDKVLIFTQFADTARYLATELQVQGITQIGLATGQSTDPTALAWRFSPISNEKPIPEAEQLRVLVATDVLSEGQNLQDCAIILNYDLPWAIIRLIQRAGRVDRIGQQAEEILCYSFLPAEGVERLINLRGRLRDRLNENQEVVGTDEAFFEDEQAREMLLNLYNERSGVLDEAEEGDVDLTSEALQIWQSAIDANPALKGMIEKLPDVVYSTREHEPTGSDPEGVLLYLRTDSGTDALAWVDKDGNSVTQSQMRILRMARCSIDTPPLPRHPQHHELVTRGAELIAEQTKTVAGTLGNKRSAAARTYDRLMAYTQHVRETTPLLAMGTEWENLERAIEEINQHPLKQNAIARLNREFKAGISDEQLAKLVTFLREHDALCVISPEERRDGAQIICSMGLSRG
;
A
#
# COMPACT_ATOMS: atom_id res chain seq x y z
N MET A 1 10.61 -16.40 -16.29
CA MET A 1 9.92 -16.16 -17.57
C MET A 1 8.55 -16.82 -17.46
N ALA A 2 7.47 -16.04 -17.47
CA ALA A 2 6.12 -16.58 -17.50
C ALA A 2 5.93 -17.37 -18.81
N GLY A 3 5.17 -18.47 -18.78
CA GLY A 3 4.98 -19.37 -19.92
C GLY A 3 4.41 -18.68 -21.16
N ASN A 4 4.53 -19.32 -22.32
CA ASN A 4 3.97 -18.82 -23.58
C ASN A 4 2.46 -18.64 -23.46
N TRP A 5 1.96 -17.43 -23.76
CA TRP A 5 0.53 -17.11 -23.83
C TRP A 5 -0.12 -17.92 -24.97
N ASN A 6 -1.19 -18.66 -24.67
CA ASN A 6 -1.98 -19.39 -25.66
C ASN A 6 -3.40 -18.79 -25.73
N PRO A 7 -3.69 -17.88 -26.68
CA PRO A 7 -4.99 -17.21 -26.79
C PRO A 7 -6.18 -18.15 -26.96
N VAL A 8 -5.97 -19.33 -27.55
CA VAL A 8 -7.03 -20.30 -27.86
C VAL A 8 -7.55 -21.02 -26.61
N GLU A 9 -6.71 -21.15 -25.58
CA GLU A 9 -7.03 -21.84 -24.32
C GLU A 9 -7.24 -20.87 -23.14
N ASP A 10 -7.09 -19.57 -23.37
CA ASP A 10 -7.26 -18.54 -22.34
C ASP A 10 -8.76 -18.29 -22.05
N GLY A 11 -9.29 -19.01 -21.07
CA GLY A 11 -10.69 -18.89 -20.66
C GLY A 11 -11.10 -17.47 -20.21
N LYS A 12 -10.16 -16.67 -19.65
CA LYS A 12 -10.45 -15.28 -19.28
C LYS A 12 -10.57 -14.39 -20.51
N LEU A 13 -9.67 -14.56 -21.48
CA LEU A 13 -9.74 -13.82 -22.75
C LEU A 13 -11.02 -14.17 -23.50
N LEU A 14 -11.39 -15.45 -23.58
CA LEU A 14 -12.63 -15.88 -24.25
C LEU A 14 -13.87 -15.28 -23.58
N ALA A 15 -13.93 -15.28 -22.24
CA ALA A 15 -15.01 -14.65 -21.50
C ALA A 15 -15.04 -13.12 -21.68
N LEU A 16 -13.88 -12.47 -21.77
CA LEU A 16 -13.78 -11.04 -22.05
C LEU A 16 -14.32 -10.70 -23.45
N VAL A 17 -13.96 -11.50 -24.45
CA VAL A 17 -14.45 -11.33 -25.83
C VAL A 17 -15.96 -11.52 -25.86
N ASP A 18 -16.50 -12.56 -25.21
CA ASP A 18 -17.93 -12.79 -25.11
C ASP A 18 -18.66 -11.61 -24.45
N LEU A 19 -18.14 -11.09 -23.34
CA LEU A 19 -18.67 -9.90 -22.66
C LEU A 19 -18.71 -8.68 -23.60
N LEU A 20 -17.63 -8.44 -24.34
CA LEU A 20 -17.52 -7.29 -25.25
C LEU A 20 -18.33 -7.43 -26.53
N GLN A 21 -18.69 -8.64 -26.96
CA GLN A 21 -19.44 -8.88 -28.20
C GLN A 21 -20.93 -9.09 -27.95
N GLN A 22 -21.31 -9.78 -26.87
CA GLN A 22 -22.70 -10.18 -26.60
C GLN A 22 -23.38 -9.21 -25.64
N GLN A 23 -22.73 -8.84 -24.53
CA GLN A 23 -23.37 -8.04 -23.49
C GLN A 23 -23.20 -6.54 -23.71
N HIS A 24 -21.99 -6.11 -24.09
CA HIS A 24 -21.64 -4.70 -24.20
C HIS A 24 -21.16 -4.28 -25.60
N PRO A 25 -21.82 -4.67 -26.72
CA PRO A 25 -21.27 -4.51 -28.08
C PRO A 25 -20.95 -3.07 -28.50
N THR A 26 -21.66 -2.09 -27.95
CA THR A 26 -21.52 -0.66 -28.29
C THR A 26 -20.97 0.18 -27.15
N ASP A 27 -20.99 -0.34 -25.93
CA ASP A 27 -20.65 0.45 -24.74
C ASP A 27 -19.15 0.71 -24.65
N LYS A 28 -18.80 1.83 -24.01
CA LYS A 28 -17.42 2.11 -23.64
C LYS A 28 -17.04 1.23 -22.46
N VAL A 29 -15.91 0.52 -22.57
CA VAL A 29 -15.43 -0.41 -21.55
C VAL A 29 -13.99 -0.08 -21.18
N LEU A 30 -13.76 0.13 -19.89
CA LEU A 30 -12.44 0.37 -19.31
C LEU A 30 -11.91 -0.91 -18.67
N ILE A 31 -10.82 -1.45 -19.21
CA ILE A 31 -10.22 -2.71 -18.78
C ILE A 31 -8.94 -2.42 -18.02
N PHE A 32 -8.87 -2.86 -16.76
CA PHE A 32 -7.68 -2.74 -15.91
C PHE A 32 -6.95 -4.07 -15.76
N THR A 33 -5.63 -4.00 -15.81
CA THR A 33 -4.71 -5.10 -15.49
C THR A 33 -3.50 -4.57 -14.73
N GLN A 34 -2.89 -5.39 -13.88
CA GLN A 34 -1.71 -4.98 -13.12
C GLN A 34 -0.45 -4.86 -14.01
N PHE A 35 -0.34 -5.70 -15.04
CA PHE A 35 0.89 -5.87 -15.79
C PHE A 35 0.78 -5.28 -17.21
N ALA A 36 1.79 -4.50 -17.61
CA ALA A 36 1.83 -3.90 -18.95
C ALA A 36 1.90 -4.95 -20.07
N ASP A 37 2.53 -6.09 -19.82
CA ASP A 37 2.59 -7.22 -20.77
C ASP A 37 1.20 -7.81 -21.02
N THR A 38 0.40 -7.99 -19.96
CA THR A 38 -1.00 -8.41 -20.07
C THR A 38 -1.83 -7.38 -20.81
N ALA A 39 -1.64 -6.09 -20.52
CA ALA A 39 -2.36 -5.02 -21.23
C ALA A 39 -2.10 -5.05 -22.73
N ARG A 40 -0.83 -5.22 -23.14
CA ARG A 40 -0.43 -5.38 -24.54
C ARG A 40 -1.07 -6.60 -25.18
N TYR A 41 -0.96 -7.75 -24.52
CA TYR A 41 -1.55 -9.01 -24.97
C TYR A 41 -3.06 -8.85 -25.24
N LEU A 42 -3.80 -8.32 -24.27
CA LEU A 42 -5.24 -8.10 -24.41
C LEU A 42 -5.59 -7.15 -25.56
N ALA A 43 -4.88 -6.03 -25.68
CA ALA A 43 -5.14 -5.09 -26.76
C ALA A 43 -4.92 -5.72 -28.15
N THR A 44 -3.89 -6.55 -28.31
CA THR A 44 -3.62 -7.26 -29.56
C THR A 44 -4.67 -8.32 -29.85
N GLU A 45 -4.98 -9.18 -28.88
CA GLU A 45 -5.93 -10.29 -29.08
C GLU A 45 -7.36 -9.80 -29.32
N LEU A 46 -7.80 -8.74 -28.61
CA LEU A 46 -9.12 -8.15 -28.84
C LEU A 46 -9.25 -7.60 -30.27
N GLN A 47 -8.20 -7.01 -30.84
CA GLN A 47 -8.19 -6.56 -32.24
C GLN A 47 -8.30 -7.74 -33.20
N VAL A 48 -7.58 -8.85 -32.95
CA VAL A 48 -7.64 -10.08 -33.75
C VAL A 48 -9.05 -10.67 -33.74
N GLN A 49 -9.75 -10.59 -32.61
CA GLN A 49 -11.14 -11.04 -32.44
C GLN A 49 -12.18 -10.07 -33.01
N GLY A 50 -11.74 -9.01 -33.72
CA GLY A 50 -12.62 -8.08 -34.43
C GLY A 50 -13.19 -6.95 -33.58
N ILE A 51 -12.72 -6.76 -32.35
CA ILE A 51 -13.09 -5.59 -31.54
C ILE A 51 -12.36 -4.36 -32.08
N THR A 52 -13.12 -3.32 -32.43
CA THR A 52 -12.60 -2.08 -33.01
C THR A 52 -12.44 -0.98 -31.96
N GLN A 53 -11.73 0.09 -32.32
CA GLN A 53 -11.56 1.31 -31.50
C GLN A 53 -10.95 1.02 -30.11
N ILE A 54 -9.86 0.26 -30.08
CA ILE A 54 -9.13 -0.10 -28.85
C ILE A 54 -7.95 0.83 -28.62
N GLY A 55 -7.81 1.34 -27.40
CA GLY A 55 -6.61 2.04 -26.91
C GLY A 55 -5.85 1.25 -25.87
N LEU A 56 -4.56 1.52 -25.76
CA LEU A 56 -3.67 0.90 -24.77
C LEU A 56 -2.90 1.98 -23.99
N ALA A 57 -3.11 2.02 -22.69
CA ALA A 57 -2.44 2.95 -21.80
C ALA A 57 -1.60 2.20 -20.75
N THR A 58 -0.28 2.34 -20.87
CA THR A 58 0.68 1.73 -19.93
C THR A 58 1.70 2.78 -19.49
N GLY A 59 2.60 2.44 -18.56
CA GLY A 59 3.65 3.37 -18.11
C GLY A 59 4.65 3.78 -19.19
N GLN A 60 4.63 3.11 -20.33
CA GLN A 60 5.46 3.41 -21.51
C GLN A 60 4.69 4.21 -22.57
N SER A 61 3.40 4.49 -22.36
CA SER A 61 2.62 5.30 -23.29
C SER A 61 3.12 6.74 -23.25
N THR A 62 3.46 7.28 -24.42
CA THR A 62 4.02 8.64 -24.58
C THR A 62 3.05 9.73 -24.19
N ASP A 63 1.74 9.52 -24.41
CA ASP A 63 0.69 10.45 -24.00
C ASP A 63 -0.58 9.68 -23.54
N PRO A 64 -0.65 9.29 -22.25
CA PRO A 64 -1.83 8.67 -21.68
C PRO A 64 -3.06 9.59 -21.67
N THR A 65 -2.84 10.91 -21.61
CA THR A 65 -3.91 11.92 -21.55
C THR A 65 -4.65 12.01 -22.88
N ALA A 66 -3.93 11.97 -24.00
CA ALA A 66 -4.55 11.92 -25.32
C ALA A 66 -5.44 10.67 -25.52
N LEU A 67 -5.05 9.53 -24.94
CA LEU A 67 -5.89 8.33 -24.96
C LEU A 67 -7.16 8.51 -24.12
N ALA A 68 -7.04 9.12 -22.94
CA ALA A 68 -8.20 9.47 -22.10
C ALA A 68 -9.16 10.41 -22.84
N TRP A 69 -8.65 11.41 -23.56
CA TRP A 69 -9.48 12.32 -24.38
C TRP A 69 -10.20 11.62 -25.52
N ARG A 70 -9.57 10.66 -26.20
CA ARG A 70 -10.23 9.88 -27.25
C ARG A 70 -11.25 8.90 -26.68
N PHE A 71 -11.03 8.39 -25.46
CA PHE A 71 -11.95 7.49 -24.79
C PHE A 71 -13.14 8.22 -24.16
N SER A 72 -12.93 9.37 -23.52
CA SER A 72 -13.95 10.14 -22.82
C SER A 72 -14.00 11.61 -23.28
N PRO A 73 -14.26 11.89 -24.58
CA PRO A 73 -14.20 13.25 -25.11
C PRO A 73 -15.23 14.21 -24.51
N ILE A 74 -16.41 13.73 -24.10
CA ILE A 74 -17.48 14.58 -23.57
C ILE A 74 -17.06 15.12 -22.19
N SER A 75 -16.65 14.24 -21.28
CA SER A 75 -16.19 14.59 -19.93
C SER A 75 -14.90 15.41 -19.92
N ASN A 76 -14.14 15.42 -21.02
CA ASN A 76 -12.92 16.22 -21.19
C ASN A 76 -13.12 17.44 -22.10
N GLU A 77 -14.34 17.70 -22.56
CA GLU A 77 -14.69 18.81 -23.47
C GLU A 77 -13.80 18.88 -24.73
N LYS A 78 -13.48 17.72 -25.32
CA LYS A 78 -12.62 17.61 -26.51
C LYS A 78 -13.44 17.31 -27.77
N PRO A 79 -13.28 18.07 -28.86
CA PRO A 79 -13.99 17.83 -30.12
C PRO A 79 -13.32 16.69 -30.92
N ILE A 80 -13.45 15.45 -30.44
CA ILE A 80 -12.90 14.26 -31.11
C ILE A 80 -13.97 13.65 -32.03
N PRO A 81 -13.70 13.50 -33.35
CA PRO A 81 -14.62 12.83 -34.28
C PRO A 81 -14.92 11.39 -33.84
N GLU A 82 -16.16 10.92 -33.99
CA GLU A 82 -16.61 9.59 -33.56
C GLU A 82 -15.71 8.45 -34.09
N ALA A 83 -15.24 8.57 -35.33
CA ALA A 83 -14.33 7.59 -35.94
C ALA A 83 -12.96 7.48 -35.23
N GLU A 84 -12.52 8.53 -34.53
CA GLU A 84 -11.24 8.58 -33.81
C GLU A 84 -11.38 8.24 -32.32
N GLN A 85 -12.62 8.19 -31.82
CA GLN A 85 -12.90 7.84 -30.43
C GLN A 85 -12.58 6.38 -30.14
N LEU A 86 -12.29 6.11 -28.87
CA LEU A 86 -12.06 4.78 -28.36
C LEU A 86 -13.33 4.23 -27.73
N ARG A 87 -13.62 2.96 -28.01
CA ARG A 87 -14.66 2.18 -27.35
C ARG A 87 -14.08 1.39 -26.19
N VAL A 88 -12.93 0.74 -26.38
CA VAL A 88 -12.28 -0.06 -25.35
C VAL A 88 -10.95 0.56 -24.98
N LEU A 89 -10.69 0.74 -23.70
CA LEU A 89 -9.41 1.22 -23.21
C LEU A 89 -8.81 0.18 -22.26
N VAL A 90 -7.71 -0.44 -22.67
CA VAL A 90 -6.95 -1.35 -21.82
C VAL A 90 -5.85 -0.54 -21.12
N ALA A 91 -5.85 -0.55 -19.80
CA ALA A 91 -4.97 0.27 -19.00
C ALA A 91 -4.30 -0.51 -17.86
N THR A 92 -3.06 -0.13 -17.55
CA THR A 92 -2.51 -0.37 -16.22
C THR A 92 -2.92 0.76 -15.27
N ASP A 93 -2.52 0.70 -14.00
CA ASP A 93 -2.88 1.72 -13.00
C ASP A 93 -2.35 3.15 -13.33
N VAL A 94 -1.63 3.32 -14.44
CA VAL A 94 -1.13 4.62 -14.95
C VAL A 94 -2.25 5.59 -15.33
N LEU A 95 -3.44 5.09 -15.68
CA LEU A 95 -4.64 5.91 -15.88
C LEU A 95 -5.52 6.02 -14.63
N SER A 96 -5.12 5.44 -13.49
CA SER A 96 -5.93 5.46 -12.26
C SER A 96 -5.84 6.78 -11.50
N GLU A 97 -5.02 7.74 -11.93
CA GLU A 97 -4.86 9.03 -11.28
C GLU A 97 -5.10 10.21 -12.24
N GLY A 98 -5.90 11.19 -11.80
CA GLY A 98 -6.02 12.50 -12.45
C GLY A 98 -6.82 12.62 -13.75
N GLN A 99 -7.31 11.53 -14.36
CA GLN A 99 -8.06 11.58 -15.62
C GLN A 99 -9.59 11.51 -15.41
N ASN A 100 -10.33 12.20 -16.27
CA ASN A 100 -11.79 12.20 -16.33
C ASN A 100 -12.23 11.14 -17.36
N LEU A 101 -12.95 10.10 -16.92
CA LEU A 101 -13.35 8.95 -17.75
C LEU A 101 -14.87 8.67 -17.67
N GLN A 102 -15.68 9.67 -17.34
CA GLN A 102 -17.11 9.52 -17.03
C GLN A 102 -18.00 9.24 -18.25
N ASP A 103 -17.47 9.28 -19.49
CA ASP A 103 -18.23 8.81 -20.68
C ASP A 103 -18.40 7.28 -20.68
N CYS A 104 -17.68 6.59 -19.80
CA CYS A 104 -17.77 5.15 -19.59
C CYS A 104 -18.71 4.84 -18.43
N ALA A 105 -19.33 3.67 -18.43
CA ALA A 105 -20.06 3.14 -17.27
C ALA A 105 -19.66 1.70 -16.95
N ILE A 106 -18.79 1.08 -17.75
CA ILE A 106 -18.40 -0.32 -17.62
C ILE A 106 -16.91 -0.42 -17.30
N ILE A 107 -16.60 -1.02 -16.16
CA ILE A 107 -15.23 -1.25 -15.70
C ILE A 107 -15.01 -2.74 -15.56
N LEU A 108 -13.91 -3.24 -16.12
CA LEU A 108 -13.51 -4.64 -15.99
C LEU A 108 -12.12 -4.75 -15.39
N ASN A 109 -11.99 -5.50 -14.30
CA ASN A 109 -10.71 -5.84 -13.70
C ASN A 109 -10.28 -7.23 -14.18
N TYR A 110 -9.31 -7.28 -15.08
CA TYR A 110 -8.80 -8.53 -15.65
C TYR A 110 -8.07 -9.38 -14.60
N ASP A 111 -7.34 -8.68 -13.72
CA ASP A 111 -6.73 -9.22 -12.52
C ASP A 111 -7.18 -8.40 -11.31
N LEU A 112 -7.49 -9.08 -10.22
CA LEU A 112 -7.80 -8.41 -8.96
C LEU A 112 -6.54 -7.75 -8.40
N PRO A 113 -6.58 -6.43 -8.10
CA PRO A 113 -5.49 -5.75 -7.42
C PRO A 113 -5.31 -6.33 -6.02
N TRP A 114 -4.10 -6.29 -5.47
CA TRP A 114 -3.80 -6.79 -4.12
C TRP A 114 -4.52 -6.02 -3.01
N ALA A 115 -4.85 -4.74 -3.25
CA ALA A 115 -5.59 -3.92 -2.32
C ALA A 115 -6.98 -3.59 -2.88
N ILE A 116 -8.04 -3.88 -2.11
CA ILE A 116 -9.43 -3.67 -2.52
C ILE A 116 -9.75 -2.20 -2.84
N ILE A 117 -9.09 -1.27 -2.15
CA ILE A 117 -9.23 0.18 -2.41
C ILE A 117 -8.88 0.55 -3.85
N ARG A 118 -8.02 -0.21 -4.54
CA ARG A 118 -7.73 0.05 -5.96
C ARG A 118 -8.95 -0.19 -6.85
N LEU A 119 -9.82 -1.14 -6.52
CA LEU A 119 -11.08 -1.34 -7.24
C LEU A 119 -11.99 -0.10 -7.09
N ILE A 120 -12.09 0.42 -5.87
CA ILE A 120 -12.87 1.63 -5.57
C ILE A 120 -12.27 2.85 -6.27
N GLN A 121 -10.94 3.03 -6.24
CA GLN A 121 -10.27 4.15 -6.89
C GLN A 121 -10.42 4.12 -8.42
N ARG A 122 -10.38 2.92 -9.02
CA ARG A 122 -10.65 2.68 -10.44
C ARG A 122 -12.09 3.06 -10.79
N ALA A 123 -13.06 2.62 -9.98
CA ALA A 123 -14.45 3.00 -10.16
C ALA A 123 -14.69 4.50 -9.99
N GLY A 124 -14.10 5.12 -8.97
CA GLY A 124 -14.13 6.56 -8.75
C GLY A 124 -13.44 7.41 -9.82
N ARG A 125 -12.88 6.83 -10.90
CA ARG A 125 -12.51 7.57 -12.12
C ARG A 125 -13.72 7.88 -13.01
N VAL A 126 -14.71 7.00 -12.92
CA VAL A 126 -15.91 6.98 -13.75
C VAL A 126 -17.12 7.44 -12.92
N ASP A 127 -17.15 7.07 -11.64
CA ASP A 127 -18.12 7.51 -10.64
C ASP A 127 -17.75 8.88 -10.06
N ARG A 128 -18.14 9.94 -10.78
CA ARG A 128 -17.89 11.35 -10.41
C ARG A 128 -19.04 12.23 -10.85
N ILE A 129 -19.09 13.44 -10.28
CA ILE A 129 -19.95 14.53 -10.76
C ILE A 129 -19.76 14.70 -12.27
N GLY A 130 -20.84 14.54 -13.04
CA GLY A 130 -20.84 14.57 -14.50
C GLY A 130 -21.13 13.21 -15.16
N GLN A 131 -21.06 12.11 -14.43
CA GLN A 131 -21.53 10.80 -14.90
C GLN A 131 -23.02 10.87 -15.28
N GLN A 132 -23.37 10.33 -16.45
CA GLN A 132 -24.73 10.36 -17.00
C GLN A 132 -25.43 9.00 -16.91
N ALA A 133 -24.68 7.91 -16.75
CA ALA A 133 -25.25 6.59 -16.53
C ALA A 133 -25.89 6.48 -15.14
N GLU A 134 -27.03 5.82 -15.06
CA GLU A 134 -27.73 5.54 -13.80
C GLU A 134 -26.99 4.50 -12.95
N GLU A 135 -26.30 3.56 -13.62
CA GLU A 135 -25.55 2.48 -12.99
C GLU A 135 -24.14 2.37 -13.60
N ILE A 136 -23.16 2.05 -12.74
CA ILE A 136 -21.79 1.74 -13.15
C ILE A 136 -21.54 0.26 -12.88
N LEU A 137 -21.27 -0.50 -13.93
CA LEU A 137 -21.05 -1.95 -13.85
C LEU A 137 -19.57 -2.26 -13.67
N CYS A 138 -19.23 -2.95 -12.59
CA CYS A 138 -17.87 -3.37 -12.26
C CYS A 138 -17.71 -4.89 -12.36
N TYR A 139 -17.10 -5.37 -13.43
CA TYR A 139 -16.75 -6.77 -13.64
C TYR A 139 -15.36 -7.10 -13.09
N SER A 140 -15.16 -8.31 -12.57
CA SER A 140 -13.84 -8.80 -12.14
C SER A 140 -13.68 -10.29 -12.43
N PHE A 141 -12.57 -10.69 -13.05
CA PHE A 141 -12.26 -12.12 -13.21
C PHE A 141 -11.65 -12.69 -11.93
N LEU A 142 -12.31 -13.70 -11.38
CA LEU A 142 -11.79 -14.46 -10.26
C LEU A 142 -10.76 -15.51 -10.74
N PRO A 143 -9.71 -15.78 -9.95
CA PRO A 143 -8.78 -16.87 -10.26
C PRO A 143 -9.49 -18.23 -10.18
N ALA A 144 -9.29 -19.09 -11.18
CA ALA A 144 -9.83 -20.45 -11.20
C ALA A 144 -9.04 -21.37 -10.24
N GLU A 145 -9.76 -21.99 -9.30
CA GLU A 145 -9.41 -23.23 -8.58
C GLU A 145 -8.10 -23.26 -7.73
N GLY A 146 -8.02 -22.36 -6.74
CA GLY A 146 -7.32 -22.61 -5.47
C GLY A 146 -8.29 -22.74 -4.28
N VAL A 147 -9.58 -22.89 -4.57
CA VAL A 147 -10.75 -22.78 -3.68
C VAL A 147 -10.93 -23.99 -2.75
N GLU A 148 -10.08 -25.03 -2.82
CA GLU A 148 -10.26 -26.22 -1.97
C GLU A 148 -9.78 -26.03 -0.51
N ARG A 149 -8.90 -25.04 -0.25
CA ARG A 149 -8.55 -24.67 1.15
C ARG A 149 -9.62 -23.82 1.85
N LEU A 150 -10.51 -23.15 1.11
CA LEU A 150 -11.66 -22.37 1.62
C LEU A 150 -12.63 -23.22 2.45
N ILE A 151 -12.82 -24.49 2.09
CA ILE A 151 -13.90 -25.31 2.68
C ILE A 151 -13.60 -25.67 4.15
N ASN A 152 -12.33 -25.67 4.57
CA ASN A 152 -11.96 -25.85 5.98
C ASN A 152 -12.03 -24.54 6.82
N LEU A 153 -12.24 -23.39 6.17
CA LEU A 153 -12.44 -22.07 6.81
C LEU A 153 -13.91 -21.68 6.90
N ARG A 154 -14.74 -22.15 5.95
CA ARG A 154 -16.20 -21.89 5.90
C ARG A 154 -16.96 -22.34 7.15
N GLY A 155 -16.43 -23.32 7.89
CA GLY A 155 -16.98 -23.74 9.19
C GLY A 155 -16.68 -22.76 10.34
N ARG A 156 -15.54 -22.07 10.33
CA ARG A 156 -15.13 -21.13 11.40
C ARG A 156 -15.61 -19.70 11.14
N LEU A 157 -15.78 -19.33 9.87
CA LEU A 157 -16.32 -18.03 9.47
C LEU A 157 -17.83 -17.90 9.72
N ARG A 158 -18.60 -18.99 9.57
CA ARG A 158 -20.04 -19.00 9.85
C ARG A 158 -20.36 -18.70 11.31
N ASP A 159 -19.53 -19.16 12.23
CA ASP A 159 -19.69 -18.89 13.67
C ASP A 159 -19.38 -17.41 14.00
N ARG A 160 -18.45 -16.76 13.26
CA ARG A 160 -18.12 -15.33 13.45
C ARG A 160 -19.01 -14.35 12.67
N LEU A 161 -19.63 -14.78 11.57
CA LEU A 161 -20.53 -13.94 10.77
C LEU A 161 -21.89 -13.76 11.44
N ASN A 162 -22.39 -14.78 12.16
CA ASN A 162 -23.59 -14.63 12.99
C ASN A 162 -23.40 -13.66 14.17
N GLU A 163 -22.16 -13.37 14.57
CA GLU A 163 -21.84 -12.36 15.60
C GLU A 163 -21.69 -10.93 15.02
N ASN A 164 -21.52 -10.76 13.70
CA ASN A 164 -21.19 -9.46 13.07
C ASN A 164 -22.32 -8.80 12.27
N GLN A 165 -23.51 -9.42 12.15
CA GLN A 165 -24.59 -8.91 11.31
C GLN A 165 -25.27 -7.62 11.81
N GLU A 166 -24.88 -7.04 12.94
CA GLU A 166 -25.44 -5.76 13.43
C GLU A 166 -24.62 -4.50 13.05
N VAL A 167 -23.48 -4.61 12.35
CA VAL A 167 -22.50 -3.50 12.22
C VAL A 167 -22.50 -2.75 10.87
N VAL A 168 -23.41 -3.04 9.94
CA VAL A 168 -23.45 -2.31 8.65
C VAL A 168 -24.79 -1.60 8.48
N GLY A 169 -24.79 -0.29 8.75
CA GLY A 169 -25.78 0.67 8.27
C GLY A 169 -25.07 2.01 8.05
N THR A 170 -25.19 2.71 6.92
CA THR A 170 -26.12 2.61 5.78
C THR A 170 -25.52 3.32 4.56
N ASP A 171 -25.85 2.77 3.38
CA ASP A 171 -26.06 3.41 2.08
C ASP A 171 -24.89 4.04 1.29
N GLU A 172 -24.05 3.18 0.68
CA GLU A 172 -23.59 3.32 -0.71
C GLU A 172 -23.54 1.91 -1.35
N ALA A 173 -24.47 1.63 -2.25
CA ALA A 173 -24.68 0.33 -2.90
C ALA A 173 -23.62 0.06 -3.98
N PHE A 174 -22.34 -0.05 -3.59
CA PHE A 174 -21.26 -0.39 -4.53
C PHE A 174 -21.20 -1.91 -4.85
N PHE A 175 -21.86 -2.75 -4.04
CA PHE A 175 -21.96 -4.19 -4.24
C PHE A 175 -23.38 -4.66 -3.89
N GLU A 176 -24.23 -4.84 -4.90
CA GLU A 176 -25.63 -5.25 -4.68
C GLU A 176 -25.77 -6.72 -4.28
N ASP A 177 -24.76 -7.55 -4.55
CA ASP A 177 -24.74 -8.97 -4.20
C ASP A 177 -23.91 -9.24 -2.93
N GLU A 178 -24.60 -9.56 -1.84
CA GLU A 178 -24.00 -9.94 -0.56
C GLU A 178 -23.06 -11.15 -0.71
N GLN A 179 -23.33 -12.08 -1.64
CA GLN A 179 -22.46 -13.22 -1.91
C GLN A 179 -21.16 -12.79 -2.58
N ALA A 180 -21.22 -11.83 -3.51
CA ALA A 180 -20.03 -11.27 -4.16
C ALA A 180 -19.17 -10.48 -3.16
N ARG A 181 -19.81 -9.75 -2.24
CA ARG A 181 -19.15 -9.02 -1.14
C ARG A 181 -18.41 -9.96 -0.19
N GLU A 182 -19.09 -10.99 0.31
CA GLU A 182 -18.48 -12.01 1.17
C GLU A 182 -17.34 -12.75 0.44
N MET A 183 -17.52 -13.10 -0.82
CA MET A 183 -16.51 -13.80 -1.61
C MET A 183 -15.25 -12.96 -1.83
N LEU A 184 -15.39 -11.66 -2.15
CA LEU A 184 -14.26 -10.74 -2.30
C LEU A 184 -13.54 -10.53 -0.97
N LEU A 185 -14.27 -10.27 0.11
CA LEU A 185 -13.69 -10.12 1.45
C LEU A 185 -12.91 -11.38 1.86
N ASN A 186 -13.47 -12.57 1.59
CA ASN A 186 -12.78 -13.83 1.83
C ASN A 186 -11.52 -13.96 0.96
N LEU A 187 -11.56 -13.60 -0.33
CA LEU A 187 -10.40 -13.69 -1.22
C LEU A 187 -9.23 -12.77 -0.79
N TYR A 188 -9.56 -11.55 -0.33
CA TYR A 188 -8.58 -10.59 0.19
C TYR A 188 -8.03 -11.01 1.55
N ASN A 189 -8.87 -11.58 2.42
CA ASN A 189 -8.46 -12.07 3.74
C ASN A 189 -7.67 -13.39 3.66
N GLU A 190 -7.92 -14.25 2.67
CA GLU A 190 -7.22 -15.54 2.51
C GLU A 190 -5.85 -15.43 1.86
N ARG A 191 -5.62 -14.41 1.02
CA ARG A 191 -4.25 -14.09 0.57
C ARG A 191 -3.36 -13.58 1.71
N SER A 192 -3.97 -13.07 2.79
CA SER A 192 -3.25 -12.69 4.00
C SER A 192 -2.72 -13.89 4.80
N GLY A 193 -3.02 -15.13 4.41
CA GLY A 193 -2.59 -16.34 5.15
C GLY A 193 -1.55 -17.22 4.44
N VAL A 194 -1.05 -16.86 3.25
CA VAL A 194 -0.11 -17.71 2.48
C VAL A 194 1.19 -17.00 2.09
N LEU A 195 1.39 -15.73 2.44
CA LEU A 195 2.66 -15.03 2.27
C LEU A 195 2.92 -14.10 3.46
N ASP A 196 3.20 -14.69 4.62
CA ASP A 196 3.62 -13.95 5.82
C ASP A 196 5.08 -13.43 5.76
N GLU A 197 5.79 -13.45 4.62
CA GLU A 197 7.21 -13.05 4.60
C GLU A 197 7.70 -12.20 3.42
N ALA A 198 6.86 -11.80 2.45
CA ALA A 198 7.36 -10.95 1.36
C ALA A 198 6.26 -10.12 0.69
N GLU A 199 5.86 -9.01 1.34
CA GLU A 199 5.45 -7.72 0.75
C GLU A 199 4.62 -6.89 1.76
N GLU A 200 5.11 -6.72 3.00
CA GLU A 200 4.63 -5.65 3.87
C GLU A 200 5.25 -4.31 3.43
N GLY A 201 4.66 -3.70 2.40
CA GLY A 201 5.06 -2.41 1.87
C GLY A 201 3.89 -1.42 1.78
N ASP A 202 3.75 -0.55 2.78
CA ASP A 202 2.94 0.68 2.88
C ASP A 202 1.60 0.76 2.12
N VAL A 203 0.63 -0.12 2.40
CA VAL A 203 -0.76 0.22 2.06
C VAL A 203 -1.70 -0.24 3.17
N ASP A 204 -1.75 0.49 4.30
CA ASP A 204 -3.05 0.72 4.98
C ASP A 204 -3.01 1.75 6.12
N LEU A 205 -1.93 1.90 6.90
CA LEU A 205 -1.95 2.82 8.06
C LEU A 205 -2.06 4.29 7.67
N THR A 206 -1.18 4.77 6.81
CA THR A 206 -1.15 6.20 6.45
C THR A 206 -2.44 6.62 5.73
N SER A 207 -3.04 5.74 4.93
CA SER A 207 -4.28 5.99 4.22
C SER A 207 -5.50 5.98 5.15
N GLU A 208 -5.64 4.94 6.00
CA GLU A 208 -6.74 4.88 6.98
C GLU A 208 -6.61 6.04 7.99
N ALA A 209 -5.40 6.33 8.47
CA ALA A 209 -5.15 7.46 9.36
C ALA A 209 -5.43 8.81 8.69
N LEU A 210 -5.08 9.00 7.41
CA LEU A 210 -5.39 10.22 6.67
C LEU A 210 -6.90 10.38 6.46
N GLN A 211 -7.61 9.28 6.18
CA GLN A 211 -9.07 9.30 6.04
C GLN A 211 -9.76 9.64 7.36
N ILE A 212 -9.32 9.02 8.47
CA ILE A 212 -9.81 9.34 9.83
C ILE A 212 -9.53 10.81 10.14
N TRP A 213 -8.33 11.29 9.84
CA TRP A 213 -7.95 12.69 10.02
C TRP A 213 -8.84 13.63 9.22
N GLN A 214 -9.03 13.37 7.92
CA GLN A 214 -9.90 14.16 7.03
C GLN A 214 -11.34 14.19 7.54
N SER A 215 -11.89 13.03 7.87
CA SER A 215 -13.24 12.92 8.42
C SER A 215 -13.40 13.69 9.74
N ALA A 216 -12.37 13.67 10.61
CA ALA A 216 -12.39 14.40 11.86
C ALA A 216 -12.33 15.92 11.66
N ILE A 217 -11.48 16.43 10.77
CA ILE A 217 -11.38 17.87 10.49
C ILE A 217 -12.57 18.41 9.70
N ASP A 218 -13.19 17.58 8.86
CA ASP A 218 -14.41 17.94 8.12
C ASP A 218 -15.61 18.04 9.07
N ALA A 219 -15.71 17.10 10.03
CA ALA A 219 -16.72 17.14 11.08
C ALA A 219 -16.51 18.29 12.08
N ASN A 220 -15.26 18.61 12.42
CA ASN A 220 -14.93 19.71 13.33
C ASN A 220 -13.59 20.39 12.96
N PRO A 221 -13.62 21.52 12.22
CA PRO A 221 -12.42 22.23 11.78
C PRO A 221 -11.52 22.75 12.90
N ALA A 222 -12.05 22.92 14.13
CA ALA A 222 -11.25 23.38 15.27
C ALA A 222 -10.23 22.31 15.73
N LEU A 223 -10.46 21.03 15.43
CA LEU A 223 -9.58 19.93 15.83
C LEU A 223 -8.19 20.05 15.21
N LYS A 224 -8.09 20.55 13.97
CA LYS A 224 -6.81 20.69 13.27
C LYS A 224 -5.79 21.48 14.09
N GLY A 225 -6.18 22.67 14.54
CA GLY A 225 -5.31 23.56 15.30
C GLY A 225 -5.04 23.10 16.73
N MET A 226 -5.88 22.22 17.28
CA MET A 226 -5.66 21.63 18.61
C MET A 226 -4.70 20.45 18.54
N ILE A 227 -4.92 19.52 17.60
CA ILE A 227 -4.13 18.30 17.46
C ILE A 227 -2.69 18.62 17.02
N GLU A 228 -2.50 19.53 16.05
CA GLU A 228 -1.15 19.94 15.59
C GLU A 228 -0.31 20.62 16.69
N LYS A 229 -0.93 21.08 17.78
CA LYS A 229 -0.25 21.72 18.92
C LYS A 229 0.01 20.78 20.09
N LEU A 230 -0.46 19.53 20.02
CA LEU A 230 -0.20 18.56 21.07
C LEU A 230 1.30 18.25 21.13
N PRO A 231 1.92 18.26 22.32
CA PRO A 231 3.32 17.88 22.46
C PRO A 231 3.47 16.37 22.23
N ASP A 232 4.66 15.92 21.84
CA ASP A 232 4.95 14.49 21.87
C ASP A 232 4.80 13.92 23.29
N VAL A 233 4.58 12.61 23.38
CA VAL A 233 4.37 11.85 24.63
C VAL A 233 3.01 12.16 25.29
N VAL A 234 1.99 12.56 24.52
CA VAL A 234 0.62 12.64 25.06
C VAL A 234 0.13 11.24 25.43
N TYR A 235 -0.58 11.16 26.56
CA TYR A 235 -1.26 9.95 26.96
C TYR A 235 -2.68 10.22 27.44
N SER A 236 -3.55 9.24 27.25
CA SER A 236 -4.91 9.23 27.77
C SER A 236 -5.31 7.81 28.17
N THR A 237 -6.45 7.64 28.82
CA THR A 237 -7.02 6.33 29.12
C THR A 237 -8.50 6.36 28.84
N ARG A 238 -9.00 5.30 28.21
CA ARG A 238 -10.39 5.13 27.80
C ARG A 238 -10.97 3.88 28.46
N GLU A 239 -12.28 3.92 28.69
CA GLU A 239 -13.03 2.74 29.13
C GLU A 239 -13.01 1.64 28.06
N HIS A 240 -12.65 0.43 28.48
CA HIS A 240 -12.60 -0.75 27.63
C HIS A 240 -13.08 -1.96 28.42
N GLU A 241 -14.04 -2.70 27.87
CA GLU A 241 -14.46 -3.98 28.43
C GLU A 241 -13.60 -5.11 27.85
N PRO A 242 -12.78 -5.79 28.68
CA PRO A 242 -11.88 -6.82 28.17
C PRO A 242 -12.66 -8.04 27.70
N THR A 243 -12.36 -8.50 26.49
CA THR A 243 -12.83 -9.79 25.95
C THR A 243 -11.67 -10.78 25.90
N GLY A 244 -11.94 -12.08 25.69
CA GLY A 244 -10.89 -13.11 25.67
C GLY A 244 -9.77 -12.85 24.64
N SER A 245 -10.04 -12.09 23.58
CA SER A 245 -9.05 -11.67 22.57
C SER A 245 -8.51 -10.26 22.77
N ASP A 246 -9.23 -9.39 23.50
CA ASP A 246 -8.97 -7.96 23.61
C ASP A 246 -8.82 -7.54 25.09
N PRO A 247 -7.65 -7.81 25.71
CA PRO A 247 -7.43 -7.57 27.13
C PRO A 247 -7.24 -6.09 27.47
N GLU A 248 -7.31 -5.73 28.75
CA GLU A 248 -6.85 -4.42 29.23
C GLU A 248 -5.35 -4.24 28.97
N GLY A 249 -4.90 -3.00 28.87
CA GLY A 249 -3.49 -2.71 28.64
C GLY A 249 -3.22 -1.32 28.09
N VAL A 250 -2.15 -1.19 27.32
CA VAL A 250 -1.71 0.07 26.72
C VAL A 250 -1.43 -0.10 25.23
N LEU A 251 -2.01 0.80 24.44
CA LEU A 251 -1.65 1.05 23.06
C LEU A 251 -0.53 2.08 23.03
N LEU A 252 0.53 1.85 22.26
CA LEU A 252 1.61 2.81 22.08
C LEU A 252 1.91 3.04 20.60
N TYR A 253 2.23 4.28 20.28
CA TYR A 253 2.76 4.70 19.00
C TYR A 253 4.16 5.27 19.20
N LEU A 254 5.13 4.71 18.48
CA LEU A 254 6.52 5.15 18.52
C LEU A 254 7.09 5.30 17.13
N ARG A 255 8.11 6.15 17.03
CA ARG A 255 8.99 6.24 15.88
C ARG A 255 10.32 5.58 16.23
N THR A 256 10.69 4.55 15.47
CA THR A 256 11.96 3.85 15.64
C THR A 256 13.14 4.74 15.25
N ASP A 257 14.35 4.30 15.63
CA ASP A 257 15.62 4.93 15.21
C ASP A 257 15.78 4.99 13.68
N SER A 258 15.23 4.01 12.95
CA SER A 258 15.21 3.99 11.49
C SER A 258 14.26 5.02 10.86
N GLY A 259 13.49 5.75 11.66
CA GLY A 259 12.44 6.67 11.20
C GLY A 259 11.14 5.96 10.80
N THR A 260 11.01 4.65 11.07
CA THR A 260 9.80 3.87 10.81
C THR A 260 8.81 4.04 11.95
N ASP A 261 7.56 4.30 11.60
CA ASP A 261 6.42 4.41 12.50
C ASP A 261 5.96 2.99 12.94
N ALA A 262 5.79 2.77 14.24
CA ALA A 262 5.43 1.47 14.81
C ALA A 262 4.36 1.60 15.90
N LEU A 263 3.44 0.63 15.92
CA LEU A 263 2.34 0.54 16.87
C LEU A 263 2.45 -0.79 17.63
N ALA A 264 2.20 -0.77 18.94
CA ALA A 264 2.07 -1.98 19.73
C ALA A 264 0.90 -1.89 20.72
N TRP A 265 0.35 -3.04 21.06
CA TRP A 265 -0.58 -3.21 22.16
C TRP A 265 0.00 -4.21 23.15
N VAL A 266 0.17 -3.75 24.39
CA VAL A 266 0.68 -4.53 25.51
C VAL A 266 -0.44 -4.74 26.51
N ASP A 267 -0.59 -5.96 27.03
CA ASP A 267 -1.56 -6.25 28.09
C ASP A 267 -1.10 -5.73 29.46
N LYS A 268 -1.94 -5.84 30.48
CA LYS A 268 -1.61 -5.46 31.87
C LYS A 268 -0.41 -6.21 32.47
N ASP A 269 -0.08 -7.39 31.93
CA ASP A 269 0.99 -8.26 32.41
C ASP A 269 2.31 -8.00 31.66
N GLY A 270 2.32 -7.10 30.67
CA GLY A 270 3.50 -6.72 29.90
C GLY A 270 3.76 -7.58 28.65
N ASN A 271 2.80 -8.40 28.22
CA ASN A 271 2.92 -9.23 27.02
C ASN A 271 2.38 -8.51 25.78
N SER A 272 2.96 -8.81 24.62
CA SER A 272 2.49 -8.31 23.33
C SER A 272 1.15 -8.97 22.96
N VAL A 273 0.08 -8.19 22.88
CA VAL A 273 -1.24 -8.63 22.41
C VAL A 273 -1.26 -8.70 20.88
N THR A 274 -0.75 -7.66 20.24
CA THR A 274 -0.67 -7.53 18.78
C THR A 274 0.23 -6.35 18.42
N GLN A 275 0.85 -6.43 17.26
CA GLN A 275 1.58 -5.33 16.61
C GLN A 275 0.96 -4.96 15.26
N SER A 276 -0.16 -5.59 14.90
CA SER A 276 -0.95 -5.22 13.73
C SER A 276 -1.41 -3.76 13.87
N GLN A 277 -0.83 -2.91 13.02
CA GLN A 277 -1.10 -1.47 12.99
C GLN A 277 -2.61 -1.17 12.87
N MET A 278 -3.32 -1.91 12.01
CA MET A 278 -4.77 -1.77 11.79
C MET A 278 -5.61 -2.15 13.00
N ARG A 279 -5.27 -3.26 13.65
CA ARG A 279 -6.00 -3.68 14.86
C ARG A 279 -5.85 -2.66 15.98
N ILE A 280 -4.65 -2.11 16.15
CA ILE A 280 -4.35 -1.11 17.18
C ILE A 280 -5.05 0.22 16.85
N LEU A 281 -4.99 0.68 15.60
CA LEU A 281 -5.65 1.91 15.18
C LEU A 281 -7.18 1.84 15.40
N ARG A 282 -7.80 0.72 15.04
CA ARG A 282 -9.23 0.49 15.27
C ARG A 282 -9.56 0.42 16.76
N MET A 283 -8.71 -0.22 17.56
CA MET A 283 -8.87 -0.26 19.01
C MET A 283 -8.73 1.12 19.66
N ALA A 284 -7.96 2.03 19.08
CA ALA A 284 -7.83 3.40 19.58
C ALA A 284 -9.07 4.28 19.29
N ARG A 285 -10.01 3.83 18.44
CA ARG A 285 -11.18 4.62 18.03
C ARG A 285 -12.11 4.90 19.21
N CYS A 286 -12.56 6.15 19.32
CA CYS A 286 -13.56 6.57 20.30
C CYS A 286 -14.48 7.67 19.73
N SER A 287 -15.60 7.93 20.41
CA SER A 287 -16.44 9.08 20.10
C SER A 287 -15.85 10.36 20.69
N ILE A 288 -16.25 11.52 20.18
CA ILE A 288 -15.80 12.83 20.69
C ILE A 288 -16.23 13.08 22.15
N ASP A 289 -17.34 12.46 22.58
CA ASP A 289 -17.91 12.60 23.92
C ASP A 289 -17.36 11.57 24.91
N THR A 290 -16.41 10.73 24.50
CA THR A 290 -15.83 9.69 25.37
C THR A 290 -15.04 10.34 26.52
N PRO A 291 -15.41 10.13 27.79
CA PRO A 291 -14.71 10.74 28.91
C PRO A 291 -13.33 10.10 29.14
N PRO A 292 -12.32 10.87 29.56
CA PRO A 292 -11.03 10.31 29.95
C PRO A 292 -11.12 9.63 31.32
N LEU A 293 -10.50 8.46 31.45
CA LEU A 293 -10.34 7.77 32.72
C LEU A 293 -8.98 8.04 33.37
N PRO A 294 -8.85 7.83 34.70
CA PRO A 294 -7.54 7.79 35.34
C PRO A 294 -6.66 6.71 34.72
N ARG A 295 -5.39 7.04 34.52
CA ARG A 295 -4.41 6.09 33.99
C ARG A 295 -4.16 4.93 34.95
N HIS A 296 -3.85 3.76 34.38
CA HIS A 296 -3.37 2.63 35.16
C HIS A 296 -2.06 2.99 35.91
N PRO A 297 -1.85 2.55 37.17
CA PRO A 297 -0.63 2.86 37.93
C PRO A 297 0.66 2.48 37.20
N GLN A 298 0.63 1.41 36.42
CA GLN A 298 1.77 0.88 35.66
C GLN A 298 1.80 1.34 34.19
N HIS A 299 1.01 2.36 33.80
CA HIS A 299 0.90 2.80 32.41
C HIS A 299 2.27 3.02 31.75
N HIS A 300 3.16 3.77 32.41
CA HIS A 300 4.48 4.04 31.86
C HIS A 300 5.39 2.80 31.80
N GLU A 301 5.29 1.90 32.78
CA GLU A 301 6.03 0.63 32.77
C GLU A 301 5.62 -0.22 31.55
N LEU A 302 4.32 -0.27 31.25
CA LEU A 302 3.78 -0.97 30.09
C LEU A 302 4.18 -0.32 28.77
N VAL A 303 4.21 1.03 28.69
CA VAL A 303 4.71 1.76 27.51
C VAL A 303 6.19 1.46 27.28
N THR A 304 7.01 1.50 28.34
CA THR A 304 8.44 1.16 28.25
C THR A 304 8.62 -0.28 27.77
N ARG A 305 7.84 -1.22 28.33
CA ARG A 305 7.88 -2.62 27.90
C ARG A 305 7.50 -2.80 26.43
N GLY A 306 6.48 -2.09 25.96
CA GLY A 306 6.08 -2.10 24.56
C GLY A 306 7.16 -1.57 23.61
N ALA A 307 7.85 -0.50 24.02
CA ALA A 307 8.96 0.06 23.25
C ALA A 307 10.16 -0.92 23.17
N GLU A 308 10.47 -1.61 24.27
CA GLU A 308 11.49 -2.66 24.30
C GLU A 308 11.16 -3.82 23.35
N LEU A 309 9.91 -4.31 23.37
CA LEU A 309 9.46 -5.42 22.51
C LEU A 309 9.61 -5.09 21.02
N ILE A 310 9.24 -3.87 20.62
CA ILE A 310 9.42 -3.39 19.24
C ILE A 310 10.92 -3.31 18.90
N ALA A 311 11.75 -2.80 19.82
CA ALA A 311 13.19 -2.67 19.60
C ALA A 311 13.92 -4.02 19.50
N GLU A 312 13.51 -5.04 20.27
CA GLU A 312 14.07 -6.39 20.23
C GLU A 312 13.74 -7.12 18.91
N GLN A 313 12.49 -6.99 18.44
CA GLN A 313 12.06 -7.65 17.21
C GLN A 313 12.57 -6.96 15.94
N THR A 314 12.69 -5.63 15.93
CA THR A 314 13.29 -4.90 14.78
C THR A 314 14.72 -5.34 14.50
N LYS A 315 15.50 -5.64 15.56
CA LYS A 315 16.85 -6.23 15.44
C LYS A 315 16.84 -7.66 14.89
N THR A 316 15.75 -8.39 15.10
CA THR A 316 15.63 -9.81 14.74
C THR A 316 15.09 -10.01 13.32
N VAL A 317 14.16 -9.15 12.87
CA VAL A 317 13.44 -9.32 11.59
C VAL A 317 14.17 -8.69 10.40
N ALA A 318 14.87 -7.56 10.57
CA ALA A 318 15.28 -6.73 9.42
C ALA A 318 16.80 -6.63 9.18
N GLY A 319 17.63 -7.28 10.01
CA GLY A 319 19.08 -7.02 9.98
C GLY A 319 19.39 -5.52 10.11
N THR A 320 20.61 -5.10 9.79
CA THR A 320 21.03 -3.69 9.89
C THR A 320 20.46 -2.78 8.79
N LEU A 321 19.89 -3.38 7.73
CA LEU A 321 19.34 -2.66 6.58
C LEU A 321 17.89 -2.21 6.77
N GLY A 322 17.15 -2.77 7.73
CA GLY A 322 15.75 -2.41 7.93
C GLY A 322 14.83 -2.92 6.80
N ASN A 323 13.63 -2.33 6.68
CA ASN A 323 12.70 -2.65 5.58
C ASN A 323 13.34 -2.34 4.20
N LYS A 324 12.98 -3.09 3.14
CA LYS A 324 13.40 -2.87 1.74
C LYS A 324 13.17 -1.43 1.23
N ARG A 325 12.26 -0.67 1.84
CA ARG A 325 12.00 0.75 1.52
C ARG A 325 12.87 1.75 2.28
N SER A 326 13.65 1.31 3.26
CA SER A 326 14.51 2.17 4.06
C SER A 326 15.58 2.82 3.18
N ALA A 327 16.10 3.97 3.61
CA ALA A 327 17.22 4.61 2.92
C ALA A 327 18.43 3.67 2.86
N ALA A 328 18.66 2.83 3.88
CA ALA A 328 19.75 1.87 3.94
C ALA A 328 19.58 0.74 2.91
N ALA A 329 18.43 0.07 2.90
CA ALA A 329 18.13 -1.03 1.99
C ALA A 329 18.12 -0.55 0.53
N ARG A 330 17.48 0.58 0.24
CA ARG A 330 17.45 1.16 -1.11
C ARG A 330 18.83 1.57 -1.61
N THR A 331 19.68 2.09 -0.72
CA THR A 331 21.06 2.45 -1.07
C THR A 331 21.88 1.19 -1.33
N TYR A 332 21.77 0.18 -0.47
CA TYR A 332 22.45 -1.10 -0.61
C TYR A 332 22.06 -1.80 -1.92
N ASP A 333 20.77 -1.99 -2.19
CA ASP A 333 20.28 -2.69 -3.37
C ASP A 333 20.71 -2.00 -4.67
N ARG A 334 20.59 -0.66 -4.74
CA ARG A 334 21.00 0.11 -5.92
C ARG A 334 22.51 0.05 -6.16
N LEU A 335 23.32 0.20 -5.10
CA LEU A 335 24.77 0.16 -5.23
C LEU A 335 25.29 -1.26 -5.53
N MET A 336 24.65 -2.30 -4.99
CA MET A 336 24.95 -3.69 -5.34
C MET A 336 24.65 -3.96 -6.83
N ALA A 337 23.49 -3.52 -7.33
CA ALA A 337 23.16 -3.65 -8.75
C ALA A 337 24.14 -2.87 -9.65
N TYR A 338 24.50 -1.64 -9.24
CA TYR A 338 25.44 -0.79 -9.96
C TYR A 338 26.85 -1.40 -10.02
N THR A 339 27.37 -1.86 -8.88
CA THR A 339 28.71 -2.47 -8.81
C THR A 339 28.79 -3.75 -9.63
N GLN A 340 27.74 -4.57 -9.61
CA GLN A 340 27.63 -5.74 -10.47
C GLN A 340 27.63 -5.36 -11.96
N HIS A 341 26.82 -4.38 -12.34
CA HIS A 341 26.74 -3.92 -13.73
C HIS A 341 28.06 -3.38 -14.27
N VAL A 342 28.80 -2.59 -13.46
CA VAL A 342 30.11 -2.04 -13.86
C VAL A 342 31.17 -3.15 -14.00
N ARG A 343 31.17 -4.15 -13.12
CA ARG A 343 32.09 -5.30 -13.22
C ARG A 343 31.86 -6.11 -14.51
N GLU A 344 30.60 -6.26 -14.93
CA GLU A 344 30.25 -7.00 -16.14
C GLU A 344 30.54 -6.20 -17.42
N THR A 345 30.30 -4.89 -17.40
CA THR A 345 30.32 -4.05 -18.62
C THR A 345 31.66 -3.33 -18.83
N THR A 346 32.38 -2.98 -17.76
CA THR A 346 33.64 -2.21 -17.85
C THR A 346 34.62 -2.57 -16.72
N PRO A 347 35.20 -3.78 -16.74
CA PRO A 347 36.02 -4.29 -15.64
C PRO A 347 37.29 -3.48 -15.35
N LEU A 348 37.79 -2.69 -16.30
CA LEU A 348 38.94 -1.80 -16.10
C LEU A 348 38.60 -0.55 -15.25
N LEU A 349 37.33 -0.14 -15.19
CA LEU A 349 36.86 0.95 -14.33
C LEU A 349 36.47 0.44 -12.92
N ALA A 350 36.32 -0.87 -12.74
CA ALA A 350 36.07 -1.53 -11.46
C ALA A 350 37.37 -1.84 -10.70
N MET A 351 38.40 -0.99 -10.86
CA MET A 351 39.71 -1.15 -10.23
C MET A 351 40.21 0.20 -9.71
N GLY A 352 40.82 0.19 -8.52
CA GLY A 352 41.40 1.39 -7.91
C GLY A 352 40.80 1.73 -6.54
N THR A 353 41.43 2.69 -5.86
CA THR A 353 41.12 3.08 -4.48
C THR A 353 39.71 3.63 -4.30
N GLU A 354 39.16 4.30 -5.31
CA GLU A 354 37.77 4.82 -5.26
C GLU A 354 36.75 3.68 -5.27
N TRP A 355 37.03 2.61 -6.01
CA TRP A 355 36.15 1.44 -6.09
C TRP A 355 36.20 0.59 -4.83
N GLU A 356 37.40 0.39 -4.26
CA GLU A 356 37.57 -0.25 -2.95
C GLU A 356 36.85 0.53 -1.83
N ASN A 357 36.88 1.88 -1.87
CA ASN A 357 36.16 2.71 -0.91
C ASN A 357 34.64 2.56 -1.03
N LEU A 358 34.11 2.43 -2.25
CA LEU A 358 32.70 2.19 -2.50
C LEU A 358 32.26 0.82 -1.98
N GLU A 359 33.02 -0.24 -2.27
CA GLU A 359 32.72 -1.60 -1.79
C GLU A 359 32.70 -1.67 -0.25
N ARG A 360 33.66 -1.01 0.40
CA ARG A 360 33.69 -0.88 1.87
C ARG A 360 32.50 -0.10 2.41
N ALA A 361 32.04 0.94 1.70
CA ALA A 361 30.86 1.69 2.09
C ALA A 361 29.58 0.84 2.01
N ILE A 362 29.45 0.02 0.97
CA ILE A 362 28.31 -0.90 0.80
C ILE A 362 28.30 -1.94 1.93
N GLU A 363 29.48 -2.48 2.27
CA GLU A 363 29.62 -3.43 3.38
C GLU A 363 29.28 -2.78 4.73
N GLU A 364 29.74 -1.56 4.99
CA GLU A 364 29.41 -0.80 6.20
C GLU A 364 27.91 -0.48 6.30
N ILE A 365 27.21 -0.21 5.19
CA ILE A 365 25.74 -0.03 5.16
C ILE A 365 25.01 -1.32 5.52
N ASN A 366 25.53 -2.48 5.09
CA ASN A 366 24.97 -3.78 5.44
C ASN A 366 25.22 -4.16 6.91
N GLN A 367 26.34 -3.73 7.48
CA GLN A 367 26.77 -4.14 8.83
C GLN A 367 26.40 -3.15 9.94
N HIS A 368 26.12 -1.88 9.60
CA HIS A 368 25.89 -0.81 10.57
C HIS A 368 24.72 0.09 10.17
N PRO A 369 23.95 0.61 11.14
CA PRO A 369 22.86 1.54 10.85
C PRO A 369 23.40 2.89 10.35
N LEU A 370 22.68 3.52 9.43
CA LEU A 370 23.00 4.84 8.90
C LEU A 370 22.81 5.94 9.97
N LYS A 371 23.65 6.99 9.92
CA LYS A 371 23.44 8.21 10.73
C LYS A 371 22.17 8.94 10.25
N GLN A 372 21.42 9.58 11.15
CA GLN A 372 20.17 10.32 10.81
C GLN A 372 20.36 11.35 9.68
N ASN A 373 21.47 12.09 9.73
CA ASN A 373 21.80 13.08 8.69
C ASN A 373 22.05 12.43 7.32
N ALA A 374 22.63 11.23 7.28
CA ALA A 374 22.79 10.47 6.05
C ALA A 374 21.43 10.00 5.51
N ILE A 375 20.56 9.49 6.38
CA ILE A 375 19.20 9.06 6.00
C ILE A 375 18.42 10.22 5.37
N ALA A 376 18.38 11.37 6.04
CA ALA A 376 17.67 12.56 5.54
C ALA A 376 18.23 13.04 4.19
N ARG A 377 19.56 13.00 4.02
CA ARG A 377 20.22 13.39 2.78
C ARG A 377 19.94 12.40 1.66
N LEU A 378 20.08 11.10 1.90
CA LEU A 378 19.79 10.05 0.92
C LEU A 378 18.33 10.09 0.45
N ASN A 379 17.38 10.24 1.38
CA ASN A 379 15.96 10.36 1.03
C ASN A 379 15.65 11.59 0.16
N ARG A 380 16.32 12.73 0.42
CA ARG A 380 16.20 13.92 -0.41
C ARG A 380 16.69 13.68 -1.84
N GLU A 381 17.85 13.06 -1.97
CA GLU A 381 18.46 12.77 -3.28
C GLU A 381 17.67 11.70 -4.05
N PHE A 382 17.10 10.71 -3.35
CA PHE A 382 16.18 9.76 -3.95
C PHE A 382 14.92 10.43 -4.52
N LYS A 383 14.37 11.43 -3.82
CA LYS A 383 13.22 12.20 -4.31
C LYS A 383 13.60 13.08 -5.51
N ALA A 384 14.86 13.50 -5.61
CA ALA A 384 15.39 14.26 -6.73
C ALA A 384 15.76 13.38 -7.96
N GLY A 385 15.67 12.06 -7.84
CA GLY A 385 15.96 11.14 -8.95
C GLY A 385 17.46 10.92 -9.20
N ILE A 386 18.28 10.90 -8.14
CA ILE A 386 19.73 10.66 -8.22
C ILE A 386 20.09 9.40 -9.04
N SER A 387 21.10 9.51 -9.91
CA SER A 387 21.62 8.37 -10.67
C SER A 387 22.50 7.44 -9.82
N ASP A 388 22.73 6.19 -10.25
CA ASP A 388 23.53 5.24 -9.46
C ASP A 388 25.00 5.67 -9.33
N GLU A 389 25.57 6.30 -10.36
CA GLU A 389 26.93 6.87 -10.30
C GLU A 389 27.01 8.03 -9.28
N GLN A 390 26.00 8.90 -9.27
CA GLN A 390 25.94 10.01 -8.31
C GLN A 390 25.69 9.50 -6.89
N LEU A 391 24.89 8.46 -6.72
CA LEU A 391 24.65 7.79 -5.44
C LEU A 391 25.94 7.17 -4.90
N ALA A 392 26.73 6.50 -5.74
CA ALA A 392 28.03 5.95 -5.37
C ALA A 392 28.98 7.05 -4.86
N LYS A 393 29.08 8.17 -5.59
CA LYS A 393 29.91 9.33 -5.15
C LYS A 393 29.42 9.93 -3.83
N LEU A 394 28.10 10.04 -3.64
CA LEU A 394 27.52 10.58 -2.41
C LEU A 394 27.80 9.68 -1.21
N VAL A 395 27.64 8.36 -1.37
CA VAL A 395 27.86 7.39 -0.29
C VAL A 395 29.35 7.32 0.08
N THR A 396 30.24 7.29 -0.90
CA THR A 396 31.69 7.38 -0.67
C THR A 396 32.06 8.70 0.03
N PHE A 397 31.50 9.83 -0.40
CA PHE A 397 31.69 11.13 0.26
C PHE A 397 31.23 11.11 1.72
N LEU A 398 30.04 10.58 2.00
CA LEU A 398 29.52 10.47 3.36
C LEU A 398 30.39 9.59 4.24
N ARG A 399 30.95 8.52 3.69
CA ARG A 399 31.87 7.62 4.40
C ARG A 399 33.19 8.30 4.75
N GLU A 400 33.80 8.97 3.78
CA GLU A 400 35.09 9.68 3.97
C GLU A 400 35.03 10.77 5.05
N HIS A 401 33.83 11.33 5.28
CA HIS A 401 33.59 12.36 6.29
C HIS A 401 32.98 11.81 7.59
N ASP A 402 33.01 10.48 7.80
CA ASP A 402 32.43 9.82 8.98
C ASP A 402 30.96 10.21 9.24
N ALA A 403 30.21 10.41 8.15
CA ALA A 403 28.83 10.85 8.18
C ALA A 403 27.85 9.74 7.73
N LEU A 404 28.35 8.58 7.29
CA LEU A 404 27.54 7.50 6.69
C LEU A 404 26.88 6.59 7.73
N CYS A 405 27.67 5.80 8.47
CA CYS A 405 27.18 4.79 9.41
C CYS A 405 27.59 5.08 10.86
N VAL A 406 26.80 4.62 11.83
CA VAL A 406 27.15 4.65 13.25
C VAL A 406 28.06 3.45 13.57
N ILE A 407 29.38 3.66 13.55
CA ILE A 407 30.39 2.60 13.75
C ILE A 407 30.74 2.45 15.24
N SER A 408 30.59 3.51 16.05
CA SER A 408 30.92 3.50 17.48
C SER A 408 29.68 3.37 18.38
N PRO A 409 29.68 2.48 19.40
CA PRO A 409 28.55 2.32 20.31
C PRO A 409 28.22 3.56 21.16
N GLU A 410 29.18 4.49 21.33
CA GLU A 410 29.01 5.75 22.06
C GLU A 410 28.24 6.83 21.25
N GLU A 411 28.17 6.70 19.92
CA GLU A 411 27.41 7.60 19.04
C GLU A 411 25.91 7.25 18.94
N ARG A 412 25.44 6.19 19.62
CA ARG A 412 24.01 5.87 19.76
C ARG A 412 23.32 6.91 20.64
N ARG A 413 23.03 8.09 20.09
CA ARG A 413 22.05 9.04 20.64
C ARG A 413 20.85 9.14 19.71
N ASP A 414 19.89 8.27 19.98
CA ASP A 414 18.50 8.59 20.34
C ASP A 414 17.68 7.30 20.15
N GLY A 415 17.14 6.79 21.27
CA GLY A 415 16.29 5.60 21.26
C GLY A 415 14.96 5.85 20.54
N ALA A 416 14.16 4.81 20.38
CA ALA A 416 12.79 4.92 19.90
C ALA A 416 12.05 6.10 20.56
N GLN A 417 11.53 7.02 19.75
CA GLN A 417 10.79 8.18 20.24
C GLN A 417 9.33 7.77 20.43
N ILE A 418 8.86 7.76 21.67
CA ILE A 418 7.45 7.54 21.98
C ILE A 418 6.67 8.81 21.59
N ILE A 419 5.69 8.67 20.71
CA ILE A 419 4.88 9.81 20.23
C ILE A 419 3.61 9.95 21.07
N CYS A 420 2.87 8.87 21.28
CA CYS A 420 1.71 8.88 22.17
C CYS A 420 1.36 7.49 22.69
N SER A 421 0.50 7.44 23.71
CA SER A 421 -0.01 6.18 24.26
C SER A 421 -1.46 6.30 24.77
N MET A 422 -2.21 5.21 24.72
CA MET A 422 -3.59 5.16 25.21
C MET A 422 -3.78 3.93 26.09
N GLY A 423 -4.21 4.13 27.33
CA GLY A 423 -4.60 3.06 28.23
C GLY A 423 -6.02 2.56 27.93
N LEU A 424 -6.22 1.26 28.06
CA LEU A 424 -7.49 0.57 27.99
C LEU A 424 -7.75 -0.04 29.37
N SER A 425 -8.76 0.48 30.08
CA SER A 425 -9.09 0.05 31.44
C SER A 425 -10.59 -0.12 31.57
N ARG A 426 -11.04 -1.11 32.36
CA ARG A 426 -12.42 -1.11 32.85
C ARG A 426 -12.58 0.06 33.83
N GLY A 427 -13.66 0.83 33.68
CA GLY A 427 -13.95 2.05 34.44
C GLY A 427 -14.12 1.83 35.93
#